data_AF-A0A972HX15-F1
#
_entry.id   AF-A0A972HX15-F1
#
_cell.length_a   1.000
_cell.length_b   1.000
_cell.length_c   1.000
_cell.angle_alpha   90.00
_cell.angle_beta   90.00
_cell.angle_gamma   90.00
#
_symmetry.space_group_name_H-M   'P 1'
#
loop_
_entity.id
_entity.type
_entity.pdbx_description
1 polymer ?
#
loop_
_entity_poly.entity_id
_entity_poly.type
_entity_poly.pdbx_seq_one_letter_code
_entity_poly.pdbx_strand_id
1 'polypeptide(L)'
;IPRFTSTRMPPKKDGEPHHISNIYKQVSESQLRNNLIINDVLTALDEGKTPLVLTERKAHIEELARLLEGSDFEVIILSGSLTDKKRKEALTRLREIDDKESFVLIATSSLIGEGFDLARLDTLFLTMPLSWRARTIQYAGRLHRDYVGKEEVVIYDYVDIHIPQLEAMYHKRLRAYRSIGYDFREDKQGLDELGRVFSSSNYLEALLKDIGSAKKEILISSPSLQLKMLNLIGKQLIDKYRSGASVTLVTKDYENSNNKFSVEINSYLKGLEEEGIYIIASNDSFLKFTIIDNSIVWYGSIDPFGRNYKEGSMIKTSDEILVSELYGETKRILKK
;
A
#
# COMPACT_ATOMS: atom_id res chain seq x y z
N ILE A 1 -1.81 -5.09 -6.85
CA ILE A 1 -2.57 -5.58 -5.68
C ILE A 1 -1.77 -5.25 -4.42
N PRO A 2 -2.06 -4.16 -3.71
CA PRO A 2 -1.49 -3.95 -2.38
C PRO A 2 -2.11 -4.92 -1.38
N ARG A 3 -1.30 -5.47 -0.50
CA ARG A 3 -1.68 -6.37 0.58
C ARG A 3 -1.36 -5.68 1.90
N PHE A 4 -2.37 -5.07 2.51
CA PHE A 4 -2.20 -4.35 3.77
C PHE A 4 -1.91 -5.31 4.91
N THR A 5 -0.91 -4.99 5.73
CA THR A 5 -0.46 -5.84 6.82
C THR A 5 -0.70 -5.17 8.18
N SER A 6 -0.90 -5.98 9.20
CA SER A 6 -0.95 -5.54 10.60
C SER A 6 0.45 -5.43 11.22
N THR A 7 1.53 -5.43 10.43
CA THR A 7 2.90 -5.44 10.94
C THR A 7 3.22 -4.15 11.67
N ARG A 8 3.61 -4.26 12.94
CA ARG A 8 3.97 -3.14 13.83
C ARG A 8 5.37 -3.37 14.42
N MET A 9 6.06 -2.27 14.71
CA MET A 9 7.31 -2.33 15.46
C MET A 9 7.04 -2.42 16.97
N PRO A 10 7.88 -3.15 17.73
CA PRO A 10 7.80 -3.11 19.19
C PRO A 10 8.02 -1.67 19.71
N PRO A 11 7.36 -1.28 20.82
CA PRO A 11 7.50 0.06 21.37
C PRO A 11 8.94 0.32 21.85
N LYS A 12 9.40 1.58 21.70
CA LYS A 12 10.66 2.10 22.27
C LYS A 12 10.35 3.05 23.43
N LYS A 13 11.23 3.13 24.43
CA LYS A 13 11.03 3.93 25.67
C LYS A 13 10.97 5.45 25.41
N ASP A 14 11.45 5.89 24.27
CA ASP A 14 11.83 7.25 23.93
C ASP A 14 11.14 7.74 22.65
N GLY A 15 10.22 6.94 22.07
CA GLY A 15 9.49 7.30 20.85
C GLY A 15 10.37 7.45 19.60
N GLU A 16 11.66 7.15 19.70
CA GLU A 16 12.59 7.25 18.57
C GLU A 16 12.22 6.31 17.43
N PRO A 17 12.41 6.72 16.17
CA PRO A 17 12.19 5.83 15.04
C PRO A 17 13.09 4.59 15.12
N HIS A 18 12.58 3.47 14.62
CA HIS A 18 13.40 2.27 14.49
C HIS A 18 14.39 2.43 13.34
N HIS A 19 15.61 1.92 13.52
CA HIS A 19 16.57 1.86 12.44
C HIS A 19 16.05 0.94 11.34
N ILE A 20 16.30 1.28 10.06
CA ILE A 20 15.73 0.56 8.92
C ILE A 20 16.11 -0.93 8.90
N SER A 21 17.30 -1.28 9.40
CA SER A 21 17.72 -2.69 9.51
C SER A 21 16.83 -3.51 10.45
N ASN A 22 16.35 -2.90 11.54
CA ASN A 22 15.47 -3.56 12.52
C ASN A 22 14.06 -3.71 11.96
N ILE A 23 13.61 -2.70 11.21
CA ILE A 23 12.32 -2.76 10.50
C ILE A 23 12.34 -3.88 9.46
N TYR A 24 13.39 -3.97 8.63
CA TYR A 24 13.50 -5.04 7.65
C TYR A 24 13.60 -6.42 8.30
N LYS A 25 14.27 -6.53 9.45
CA LYS A 25 14.28 -7.76 10.24
C LYS A 25 12.86 -8.14 10.68
N GLN A 26 12.13 -7.21 11.31
CA GLN A 26 10.76 -7.40 11.78
C GLN A 26 9.82 -7.85 10.65
N VAL A 27 9.93 -7.21 9.49
CA VAL A 27 9.13 -7.53 8.31
C VAL A 27 9.42 -8.95 7.79
N SER A 28 10.70 -9.34 7.73
CA SER A 28 11.10 -10.67 7.24
C SER A 28 10.79 -11.81 8.21
N GLU A 29 10.76 -11.54 9.51
CA GLU A 29 10.52 -12.55 10.57
C GLU A 29 9.03 -12.62 10.96
N SER A 30 8.18 -11.77 10.40
CA SER A 30 6.75 -11.77 10.69
C SER A 30 6.07 -13.00 10.08
N GLN A 31 5.73 -13.97 10.93
CA GLN A 31 5.03 -15.20 10.51
C GLN A 31 3.69 -14.90 9.83
N LEU A 32 2.87 -14.00 10.40
CA LEU A 32 1.59 -13.60 9.79
C LEU A 32 1.78 -13.06 8.37
N ARG A 33 2.80 -12.23 8.16
CA ARG A 33 3.11 -11.65 6.86
C ARG A 33 3.67 -12.69 5.89
N ASN A 34 4.54 -13.59 6.35
CA ASN A 34 5.07 -14.67 5.52
C ASN A 34 3.96 -15.64 5.10
N ASN A 35 3.04 -15.99 6.00
CA ASN A 35 1.89 -16.82 5.65
C ASN A 35 0.97 -16.13 4.63
N LEU A 36 0.74 -14.82 4.78
CA LEU A 36 0.02 -14.04 3.76
C LEU A 36 0.70 -14.13 2.40
N ILE A 37 2.04 -13.97 2.38
CA ILE A 37 2.84 -14.09 1.15
C ILE A 37 2.66 -15.46 0.51
N ILE A 38 2.81 -16.52 1.29
CA ILE A 38 2.72 -17.89 0.77
C ILE A 38 1.33 -18.18 0.23
N ASN A 39 0.27 -17.80 0.94
CA ASN A 39 -1.10 -18.00 0.46
C ASN A 39 -1.35 -17.29 -0.87
N ASP A 40 -0.83 -16.07 -1.05
CA ASP A 40 -0.99 -15.33 -2.30
C ASP A 40 -0.15 -15.94 -3.44
N VAL A 41 1.03 -16.49 -3.14
CA VAL A 41 1.86 -17.24 -4.11
C VAL A 41 1.14 -18.50 -4.56
N LEU A 42 0.58 -19.27 -3.63
CA LEU A 42 -0.20 -20.48 -3.95
C LEU A 42 -1.43 -20.14 -4.79
N THR A 43 -2.16 -19.09 -4.43
CA THR A 43 -3.32 -18.61 -5.20
C THR A 43 -2.93 -18.25 -6.63
N ALA A 44 -1.82 -17.55 -6.83
CA ALA A 44 -1.34 -17.23 -8.17
C ALA A 44 -0.96 -18.49 -8.97
N LEU A 45 -0.34 -19.49 -8.35
CA LEU A 45 -0.05 -20.77 -9.00
C LEU A 45 -1.33 -21.51 -9.41
N ASP A 46 -2.34 -21.53 -8.54
CA ASP A 46 -3.64 -22.13 -8.83
C ASP A 46 -4.35 -21.43 -10.00
N GLU A 47 -4.12 -20.13 -10.18
CA GLU A 47 -4.56 -19.33 -11.34
C GLU A 47 -3.69 -19.56 -12.60
N GLY A 48 -2.73 -20.47 -12.56
CA GLY A 48 -1.83 -20.79 -13.67
C GLY A 48 -0.74 -19.73 -13.93
N LYS A 49 -0.51 -18.82 -12.98
CA LYS A 49 0.51 -17.78 -13.06
C LYS A 49 1.90 -18.34 -12.76
N THR A 50 2.94 -17.59 -13.11
CA THR A 50 4.35 -17.91 -12.81
C THR A 50 4.98 -16.88 -11.87
N PRO A 51 5.00 -17.15 -10.55
CA PRO A 51 5.50 -16.24 -9.52
C PRO A 51 7.00 -15.95 -9.53
N LEU A 52 7.34 -14.67 -9.39
CA LEU A 52 8.62 -14.16 -8.91
C LEU A 52 8.43 -13.56 -7.50
N VAL A 53 9.04 -14.17 -6.50
CA VAL A 53 9.07 -13.70 -5.12
C VAL A 53 10.35 -12.93 -4.86
N LEU A 54 10.24 -11.61 -4.79
CA LEU A 54 11.38 -10.72 -4.60
C LEU A 54 11.55 -10.37 -3.12
N THR A 55 12.73 -10.67 -2.57
CA THR A 55 13.17 -10.28 -1.21
C THR A 55 14.62 -9.78 -1.24
N GLU A 56 15.14 -9.30 -0.11
CA GLU A 56 16.48 -8.72 0.00
C GLU A 56 17.36 -9.40 1.06
N ARG A 57 16.82 -10.37 1.80
CA ARG A 57 17.52 -10.98 2.95
C ARG A 57 17.62 -12.48 2.80
N LYS A 58 18.83 -13.01 2.98
CA LYS A 58 19.10 -14.46 2.93
C LYS A 58 18.19 -15.25 3.88
N ALA A 59 18.06 -14.81 5.13
CA ALA A 59 17.20 -15.47 6.12
C ALA A 59 15.72 -15.49 5.69
N HIS A 60 15.25 -14.47 4.95
CA HIS A 60 13.89 -14.44 4.45
C HIS A 60 13.69 -15.39 3.27
N ILE A 61 14.69 -15.51 2.39
CA ILE A 61 14.70 -16.53 1.32
C ILE A 61 14.61 -17.93 1.93
N GLU A 62 15.44 -18.22 2.93
CA GLU A 62 15.45 -19.50 3.62
C GLU A 62 14.08 -19.79 4.25
N GLU A 63 13.45 -18.81 4.91
CA GLU A 63 12.12 -18.99 5.51
C GLU A 63 11.00 -19.16 4.48
N LEU A 64 10.97 -18.35 3.41
CA LEU A 64 9.95 -18.46 2.36
C LEU A 64 10.08 -19.78 1.60
N ALA A 65 11.32 -20.22 1.31
CA ALA A 65 11.56 -21.52 0.70
C ALA A 65 11.09 -22.66 1.62
N ARG A 66 11.41 -22.59 2.91
CA ARG A 66 10.97 -23.57 3.92
C ARG A 66 9.45 -23.68 4.00
N LEU A 67 8.73 -22.56 3.91
CA LEU A 67 7.26 -22.56 3.94
C LEU A 67 6.62 -23.15 2.68
N LEU A 68 7.36 -23.24 1.57
CA LEU A 68 6.94 -23.85 0.31
C LEU A 68 7.44 -25.29 0.14
N GLU A 69 8.24 -25.81 1.09
CA GLU A 69 8.73 -27.19 1.05
C GLU A 69 7.57 -28.20 1.07
N GLY A 70 7.69 -29.26 0.26
CA GLY A 70 6.67 -30.31 0.15
C GLY A 70 5.50 -29.96 -0.78
N SER A 71 5.53 -28.80 -1.44
CA SER A 71 4.59 -28.47 -2.50
C SER A 71 4.85 -29.31 -3.77
N ASP A 72 3.85 -29.39 -4.65
CA ASP A 72 3.89 -30.15 -5.91
C ASP A 72 4.55 -29.40 -7.08
N PHE A 73 5.12 -28.22 -6.80
CA PHE A 73 5.86 -27.39 -7.73
C PHE A 73 7.30 -27.17 -7.29
N GLU A 74 8.16 -26.77 -8.23
CA GLU A 74 9.56 -26.53 -7.93
C GLU A 74 9.78 -25.13 -7.34
N VAL A 75 10.60 -25.03 -6.29
CA VAL A 75 11.04 -23.75 -5.71
C VAL A 75 12.48 -23.49 -6.12
N ILE A 76 12.69 -22.49 -6.97
CA ILE A 76 14.00 -22.13 -7.48
C ILE A 76 14.48 -20.86 -6.80
N ILE A 77 15.71 -20.89 -6.29
CA ILE A 77 16.31 -19.76 -5.59
C ILE A 77 17.39 -19.13 -6.47
N LEU A 78 17.32 -17.80 -6.62
CA LEU A 78 18.36 -17.01 -7.27
C LEU A 78 18.80 -15.86 -6.34
N SER A 79 19.84 -16.11 -5.54
CA SER A 79 20.36 -15.11 -4.59
C SER A 79 21.86 -14.86 -4.74
N GLY A 80 22.30 -13.64 -4.40
CA GLY A 80 23.73 -13.29 -4.37
C GLY A 80 24.55 -14.14 -3.38
N SER A 81 23.89 -14.86 -2.47
CA SER A 81 24.55 -15.77 -1.52
C SER A 81 24.90 -17.15 -2.12
N LEU A 82 24.38 -17.47 -3.31
CA LEU A 82 24.73 -18.71 -4.00
C LEU A 82 26.15 -18.66 -4.55
N THR A 83 26.83 -19.81 -4.50
CA THR A 83 28.08 -20.02 -5.24
C THR A 83 27.83 -19.94 -6.74
N ASP A 84 28.86 -19.62 -7.52
CA ASP A 84 28.72 -19.51 -8.97
C ASP A 84 28.24 -20.80 -9.62
N LYS A 85 28.62 -21.96 -9.07
CA LYS A 85 28.13 -23.28 -9.51
C LYS A 85 26.63 -23.40 -9.31
N LYS A 86 26.14 -23.20 -8.07
CA LYS A 86 24.70 -23.29 -7.76
C LYS A 86 23.87 -22.26 -8.53
N ARG A 87 24.42 -21.06 -8.73
CA ARG A 87 23.78 -20.01 -9.53
C ARG A 87 23.62 -20.44 -10.99
N LYS A 88 24.67 -21.02 -11.59
CA LYS A 88 24.59 -21.57 -12.96
C LYS A 88 23.59 -22.72 -13.05
N GLU A 89 23.58 -23.63 -12.08
CA GLU A 89 22.61 -24.73 -12.00
C GLU A 89 21.17 -24.22 -11.96
N ALA A 90 20.87 -23.23 -11.09
CA ALA A 90 19.54 -22.62 -11.01
C ALA A 90 19.13 -21.93 -12.33
N LEU A 91 20.05 -21.20 -12.98
CA LEU A 91 19.79 -20.55 -14.27
C LEU A 91 19.59 -21.55 -15.40
N THR A 92 20.34 -22.66 -15.41
CA THR A 92 20.13 -23.76 -16.36
C THR A 92 18.76 -24.38 -16.14
N ARG A 93 18.40 -24.70 -14.89
CA ARG A 93 17.09 -25.28 -14.56
C ARG A 93 15.95 -24.37 -15.02
N LEU A 94 16.01 -23.05 -14.76
CA LEU A 94 15.02 -22.08 -15.23
C LEU A 94 14.81 -22.08 -16.76
N ARG A 95 15.80 -22.50 -17.54
CA ARG A 95 15.70 -22.61 -19.01
C ARG A 95 15.18 -23.96 -19.49
N GLU A 96 15.24 -24.98 -18.63
CA GLU A 96 14.89 -26.37 -18.94
C GLU A 96 13.52 -26.78 -18.38
N ILE A 97 12.91 -25.97 -17.51
CA ILE A 97 11.55 -26.21 -17.02
C ILE A 97 10.57 -26.21 -18.19
N ASP A 98 9.75 -27.26 -18.27
CA ASP A 98 8.72 -27.38 -19.31
C ASP A 98 7.63 -26.32 -19.11
N ASP A 99 7.05 -25.84 -20.21
CA ASP A 99 5.99 -24.82 -20.18
C ASP A 99 4.75 -25.25 -19.36
N LYS A 100 4.56 -26.56 -19.11
CA LYS A 100 3.47 -27.11 -18.29
C LYS A 100 3.85 -27.30 -16.82
N GLU A 101 5.12 -27.25 -16.47
CA GLU A 101 5.60 -27.40 -15.09
C GLU A 101 5.46 -26.09 -14.31
N SER A 102 4.78 -26.13 -13.16
CA SER A 102 4.67 -24.98 -12.26
C SER A 102 5.95 -24.79 -11.44
N PHE A 103 6.36 -23.54 -11.22
CA PHE A 103 7.48 -23.22 -10.35
C PHE A 103 7.33 -21.84 -9.69
N VAL A 104 8.05 -21.65 -8.58
CA VAL A 104 8.20 -20.35 -7.90
C VAL A 104 9.67 -19.95 -7.95
N LEU A 105 9.95 -18.74 -8.43
CA LEU A 105 11.29 -18.16 -8.37
C LEU A 105 11.41 -17.22 -7.16
N ILE A 106 12.23 -17.57 -6.18
CA ILE A 106 12.59 -16.67 -5.08
C ILE A 106 13.93 -16.02 -5.39
N ALA A 107 13.99 -14.69 -5.42
CA ALA A 107 15.20 -13.98 -5.83
C ALA A 107 15.51 -12.71 -5.04
N THR A 108 16.80 -12.32 -5.09
CA THR A 108 17.26 -11.00 -4.63
C THR A 108 17.32 -9.98 -5.75
N SER A 109 17.05 -8.71 -5.45
CA SER A 109 17.08 -7.62 -6.44
C SER A 109 18.34 -7.55 -7.29
N SER A 110 19.50 -7.84 -6.69
CA SER A 110 20.79 -7.78 -7.35
C SER A 110 20.91 -8.74 -8.53
N LEU A 111 20.21 -9.87 -8.51
CA LEU A 111 20.28 -10.88 -9.56
C LEU A 111 19.16 -10.78 -10.60
N ILE A 112 18.08 -10.06 -10.28
CA ILE A 112 16.97 -9.81 -11.22
C ILE A 112 17.08 -8.44 -11.90
N GLY A 113 17.97 -7.55 -11.42
CA GLY A 113 18.15 -6.21 -11.95
C GLY A 113 18.64 -6.17 -13.40
N GLU A 114 19.90 -6.57 -13.63
CA GLU A 114 20.56 -6.46 -14.93
C GLU A 114 20.76 -7.82 -15.60
N GLY A 115 20.43 -7.93 -16.88
CA GLY A 115 20.68 -9.11 -17.71
C GLY A 115 19.79 -10.34 -17.43
N PHE A 116 18.93 -10.32 -16.41
CA PHE A 116 18.00 -11.42 -16.16
C PHE A 116 16.86 -11.45 -17.18
N ASP A 117 16.71 -12.58 -17.86
CA ASP A 117 15.71 -12.80 -18.89
C ASP A 117 14.95 -14.11 -18.67
N LEU A 118 13.66 -13.97 -18.33
CA LEU A 118 12.73 -15.09 -18.17
C LEU A 118 11.33 -14.58 -18.53
N ALA A 119 10.96 -14.74 -19.80
CA ALA A 119 9.72 -14.20 -20.35
C ALA A 119 8.47 -14.81 -19.70
N ARG A 120 8.55 -16.02 -19.15
CA ARG A 120 7.40 -16.71 -18.55
C ARG A 120 6.84 -16.05 -17.27
N LEU A 121 7.64 -15.26 -16.56
CA LEU A 121 7.20 -14.59 -15.32
C LEU A 121 6.10 -13.56 -15.58
N ASP A 122 4.97 -13.68 -14.90
CA ASP A 122 3.82 -12.77 -15.02
C ASP A 122 3.43 -12.11 -13.69
N THR A 123 3.88 -12.64 -12.56
CA THR A 123 3.42 -12.21 -11.24
C THR A 123 4.60 -11.91 -10.33
N LEU A 124 4.70 -10.69 -9.82
CA LEU A 124 5.75 -10.27 -8.88
C LEU A 124 5.19 -10.08 -7.47
N PHE A 125 5.75 -10.82 -6.53
CA PHE A 125 5.53 -10.65 -5.10
C PHE A 125 6.64 -9.80 -4.51
N LEU A 126 6.32 -8.55 -4.21
CA LEU A 126 7.25 -7.61 -3.61
C LEU A 126 7.25 -7.72 -2.09
N THR A 127 7.94 -8.75 -1.59
CA THR A 127 7.89 -9.15 -0.18
C THR A 127 8.76 -8.29 0.73
N MET A 128 9.56 -7.38 0.20
CA MET A 128 10.36 -6.45 0.99
C MET A 128 10.11 -4.99 0.58
N PRO A 129 10.04 -4.06 1.53
CA PRO A 129 9.83 -2.66 1.21
C PRO A 129 11.00 -2.10 0.38
N LEU A 130 10.69 -1.44 -0.74
CA LEU A 130 11.64 -0.61 -1.47
C LEU A 130 11.07 0.77 -1.79
N SER A 131 11.97 1.74 -2.01
CA SER A 131 11.62 3.15 -2.20
C SER A 131 12.15 3.74 -3.50
N TRP A 132 12.95 2.97 -4.24
CA TRP A 132 13.64 3.43 -5.45
C TRP A 132 12.75 3.25 -6.66
N ARG A 133 12.32 4.38 -7.24
CA ARG A 133 11.45 4.43 -8.41
C ARG A 133 12.02 3.64 -9.59
N ALA A 134 13.29 3.87 -9.92
CA ALA A 134 13.96 3.19 -11.04
C ALA A 134 13.95 1.67 -10.88
N ARG A 135 14.25 1.16 -9.67
CA ARG A 135 14.19 -0.28 -9.36
C ARG A 135 12.77 -0.83 -9.46
N THR A 136 11.78 -0.10 -8.95
CA THR A 136 10.36 -0.49 -9.03
C THR A 136 9.93 -0.67 -10.50
N ILE A 137 10.26 0.30 -11.34
CA ILE A 137 9.96 0.28 -12.78
C ILE A 137 10.72 -0.85 -13.47
N GLN A 138 12.00 -1.05 -13.13
CA GLN A 138 12.82 -2.12 -13.68
C GLN A 138 12.23 -3.50 -13.37
N TYR A 139 11.84 -3.78 -12.12
CA TYR A 139 11.26 -5.08 -11.77
C TYR A 139 9.91 -5.31 -12.45
N ALA A 140 9.05 -4.30 -12.48
CA ALA A 140 7.79 -4.37 -13.21
C ALA A 140 8.00 -4.63 -14.71
N GLY A 141 8.97 -3.95 -15.34
CA GLY A 141 9.28 -4.12 -16.76
C GLY A 141 9.86 -5.49 -17.12
N ARG A 142 10.45 -6.22 -16.15
CA ARG A 142 10.94 -7.60 -16.40
C ARG A 142 9.82 -8.60 -16.64
N LEU A 143 8.62 -8.31 -16.13
CA LEU A 143 7.42 -9.13 -16.31
C LEU A 143 6.72 -8.84 -17.63
N HIS A 144 6.92 -7.65 -18.22
CA HIS A 144 6.25 -7.18 -19.44
C HIS A 144 6.74 -7.82 -20.75
N ARG A 145 7.50 -8.91 -20.66
CA ARG A 145 7.93 -9.66 -21.84
C ARG A 145 6.80 -10.55 -22.32
N ASP A 146 6.56 -10.55 -23.63
CA ASP A 146 5.56 -11.41 -24.27
C ASP A 146 5.89 -12.88 -24.05
N TYR A 147 4.86 -13.66 -23.73
CA TYR A 147 4.96 -15.10 -23.55
C TYR A 147 3.60 -15.73 -23.83
N VAL A 148 3.58 -16.96 -24.38
CA VAL A 148 2.33 -17.64 -24.74
C VAL A 148 1.48 -17.87 -23.49
N GLY A 149 0.21 -17.49 -23.53
CA GLY A 149 -0.72 -17.61 -22.39
C GLY A 149 -0.61 -16.50 -21.34
N LYS A 150 0.33 -15.56 -21.49
CA LYS A 150 0.42 -14.39 -20.61
C LYS A 150 -0.52 -13.28 -21.10
N GLU A 151 -1.64 -13.10 -20.41
CA GLU A 151 -2.63 -12.07 -20.73
C GLU A 151 -2.46 -10.79 -19.91
N GLU A 152 -1.92 -10.91 -18.70
CA GLU A 152 -1.75 -9.79 -17.76
C GLU A 152 -0.49 -9.96 -16.92
N VAL A 153 -0.03 -8.86 -16.33
CA VAL A 153 1.06 -8.85 -15.35
C VAL A 153 0.56 -8.29 -14.03
N VAL A 154 0.83 -9.01 -12.94
CA VAL A 154 0.31 -8.69 -11.61
C VAL A 154 1.46 -8.41 -10.65
N ILE A 155 1.32 -7.36 -9.84
CA ILE A 155 2.25 -7.07 -8.73
C ILE A 155 1.49 -7.15 -7.42
N TYR A 156 1.93 -8.03 -6.53
CA TYR A 156 1.54 -8.06 -5.12
C TYR A 156 2.53 -7.20 -4.32
N ASP A 157 2.06 -6.12 -3.71
CA ASP A 157 2.87 -5.18 -2.90
C ASP A 157 2.42 -5.22 -1.44
N TYR A 158 3.25 -5.71 -0.54
CA TYR A 158 2.89 -5.83 0.88
C TYR A 158 3.11 -4.49 1.59
N VAL A 159 2.04 -3.93 2.15
CA VAL A 159 1.98 -2.54 2.65
C VAL A 159 1.84 -2.50 4.17
N ASP A 160 2.91 -2.09 4.84
CA ASP A 160 2.99 -1.99 6.30
C ASP A 160 2.64 -0.56 6.77
N ILE A 161 1.35 -0.21 6.83
CA ILE A 161 0.88 1.17 7.06
C ILE A 161 1.19 1.71 8.47
N HIS A 162 1.43 0.82 9.44
CA HIS A 162 1.72 1.20 10.83
C HIS A 162 3.18 1.56 11.08
N ILE A 163 4.02 1.48 10.05
CA ILE A 163 5.43 1.83 10.11
C ILE A 163 5.65 3.03 9.17
N PRO A 164 5.73 4.27 9.70
CA PRO A 164 5.74 5.49 8.88
C PRO A 164 6.80 5.50 7.76
N GLN A 165 7.96 4.91 8.05
CA GLN A 165 9.02 4.78 7.06
C GLN A 165 8.59 3.91 5.88
N LEU A 166 7.95 2.76 6.11
CA LEU A 166 7.53 1.84 5.05
C LEU A 166 6.31 2.36 4.29
N GLU A 167 5.42 3.06 4.99
CA GLU A 167 4.26 3.74 4.40
C GLU A 167 4.71 4.81 3.38
N ALA A 168 5.69 5.64 3.75
CA ALA A 168 6.27 6.62 2.85
C ALA A 168 6.97 5.96 1.63
N MET A 169 7.50 4.73 1.79
CA MET A 169 8.06 3.95 0.69
C MET A 169 6.97 3.42 -0.24
N TYR A 170 5.84 2.93 0.31
CA TYR A 170 4.68 2.53 -0.48
C TYR A 170 4.16 3.66 -1.35
N HIS A 171 4.05 4.88 -0.80
CA HIS A 171 3.66 6.05 -1.59
C HIS A 171 4.58 6.31 -2.79
N LYS A 172 5.89 6.08 -2.65
CA LYS A 172 6.85 6.21 -3.77
C LYS A 172 6.63 5.12 -4.82
N ARG A 173 6.31 3.89 -4.40
CA ARG A 173 5.98 2.79 -5.31
C ARG A 173 4.68 3.03 -6.05
N LEU A 174 3.63 3.49 -5.38
CA LEU A 174 2.35 3.84 -6.02
C LEU A 174 2.52 4.87 -7.14
N ARG A 175 3.39 5.88 -6.93
CA ARG A 175 3.77 6.84 -7.98
C ARG A 175 4.53 6.20 -9.14
N ALA A 176 5.36 5.19 -8.86
CA ALA A 176 6.09 4.46 -9.88
C ALA A 176 5.13 3.62 -10.71
N TYR A 177 4.27 2.81 -10.08
CA TYR A 177 3.26 1.98 -10.74
C TYR A 177 2.37 2.80 -11.69
N ARG A 178 1.80 3.91 -11.21
CA ARG A 178 0.96 4.79 -12.05
C ARG A 178 1.71 5.30 -13.29
N SER A 179 2.99 5.62 -13.16
CA SER A 179 3.76 6.18 -14.28
C SER A 179 4.09 5.18 -15.38
N ILE A 180 3.94 3.90 -15.12
CA ILE A 180 4.11 2.82 -16.11
C ILE A 180 2.77 2.14 -16.42
N GLY A 181 1.65 2.80 -16.13
CA GLY A 181 0.31 2.38 -16.54
C GLY A 181 -0.32 1.27 -15.71
N TYR A 182 0.23 0.95 -14.54
CA TYR A 182 -0.44 0.00 -13.63
C TYR A 182 -1.61 0.67 -12.94
N ASP A 183 -2.74 -0.03 -12.95
CA ASP A 183 -3.92 0.24 -12.12
C ASP A 183 -4.04 -0.80 -10.99
N PHE A 184 -5.02 -0.59 -10.11
CA PHE A 184 -5.29 -1.48 -8.99
C PHE A 184 -6.32 -2.53 -9.43
N ARG A 185 -6.06 -3.80 -9.13
CA ARG A 185 -7.02 -4.88 -9.41
C ARG A 185 -7.91 -5.06 -8.19
N GLU A 186 -9.22 -4.94 -8.39
CA GLU A 186 -10.22 -5.18 -7.36
C GLU A 186 -11.33 -6.06 -7.93
N ASP A 187 -11.58 -7.22 -7.31
CA ASP A 187 -12.48 -8.24 -7.85
C ASP A 187 -13.97 -7.96 -7.55
N LYS A 188 -14.30 -6.89 -6.82
CA LYS A 188 -15.69 -6.50 -6.51
C LYS A 188 -16.29 -5.70 -7.69
N GLN A 189 -17.13 -6.36 -8.49
CA GLN A 189 -17.93 -5.71 -9.54
C GLN A 189 -19.03 -4.82 -8.93
N GLY A 190 -19.31 -3.66 -9.55
CA GLY A 190 -20.51 -2.85 -9.27
C GLY A 190 -20.31 -1.47 -8.64
N LEU A 191 -19.08 -1.04 -8.35
CA LEU A 191 -18.76 0.32 -7.92
C LEU A 191 -17.94 1.05 -8.98
N ASP A 192 -18.40 2.22 -9.43
CA ASP A 192 -17.67 3.07 -10.37
C ASP A 192 -16.25 3.39 -9.85
N GLU A 193 -15.24 3.16 -10.71
CA GLU A 193 -13.84 3.54 -10.49
C GLU A 193 -13.14 2.88 -9.30
N LEU A 194 -13.73 1.83 -8.74
CA LEU A 194 -13.09 0.95 -7.76
C LEU A 194 -11.84 0.31 -8.40
N GLY A 195 -10.72 0.21 -7.65
CA GLY A 195 -9.45 -0.27 -8.21
C GLY A 195 -8.71 0.74 -9.11
N ARG A 196 -8.97 2.05 -8.98
CA ARG A 196 -8.18 3.07 -9.71
C ARG A 196 -7.13 3.75 -8.86
N VAL A 197 -6.01 4.10 -9.49
CA VAL A 197 -4.99 4.98 -8.90
C VAL A 197 -5.23 6.42 -9.35
N PHE A 198 -5.65 7.27 -8.41
CA PHE A 198 -5.89 8.68 -8.64
C PHE A 198 -4.63 9.51 -8.47
N SER A 199 -4.60 10.65 -9.13
CA SER A 199 -3.55 11.65 -9.11
C SER A 199 -4.07 12.96 -8.52
N SER A 200 -3.16 13.89 -8.23
CA SER A 200 -3.53 15.21 -7.71
C SER A 200 -4.44 16.01 -8.65
N SER A 201 -4.53 15.65 -9.94
CA SER A 201 -5.36 16.35 -10.92
C SER A 201 -6.76 15.78 -11.09
N ASN A 202 -7.05 14.55 -10.66
CA ASN A 202 -8.35 13.91 -10.89
C ASN A 202 -8.99 13.29 -9.63
N TYR A 203 -8.30 13.24 -8.48
CA TYR A 203 -8.88 12.62 -7.28
C TYR A 203 -10.08 13.42 -6.72
N LEU A 204 -10.05 14.75 -6.81
CA LEU A 204 -10.94 15.60 -6.03
C LEU A 204 -12.40 15.47 -6.45
N GLU A 205 -12.67 15.46 -7.76
CA GLU A 205 -14.03 15.31 -8.28
C GLU A 205 -14.62 13.95 -7.89
N ALA A 206 -13.86 12.87 -8.07
CA ALA A 206 -14.27 11.53 -7.70
C ALA A 206 -14.47 11.35 -6.19
N LEU A 207 -13.58 11.92 -5.37
CA LEU A 207 -13.73 11.93 -3.91
C LEU A 207 -14.99 12.68 -3.47
N LEU A 208 -15.27 13.85 -4.05
CA LEU A 208 -16.47 14.62 -3.74
C LEU A 208 -17.75 13.89 -4.18
N LYS A 209 -17.74 13.18 -5.31
CA LYS A 209 -18.85 12.30 -5.73
C LYS A 209 -19.12 11.23 -4.66
N ASP A 210 -18.08 10.56 -4.18
CA ASP A 210 -18.23 9.52 -3.15
C ASP A 210 -18.71 10.11 -1.82
N ILE A 211 -18.14 11.22 -1.35
CA ILE A 211 -18.63 11.95 -0.15
C ILE A 211 -20.10 12.34 -0.33
N GLY A 212 -20.46 12.86 -1.51
CA GLY A 212 -21.81 13.20 -1.92
C GLY A 212 -22.78 12.01 -1.93
N SER A 213 -22.28 10.77 -1.98
CA SER A 213 -23.08 9.54 -1.97
C SER A 213 -23.20 8.89 -0.59
N ALA A 214 -22.39 9.31 0.39
CA ALA A 214 -22.35 8.73 1.73
C ALA A 214 -23.72 8.81 2.43
N LYS A 215 -24.05 7.76 3.19
CA LYS A 215 -25.34 7.59 3.87
C LYS A 215 -25.25 7.37 5.38
N LYS A 216 -24.14 6.81 5.87
CA LYS A 216 -23.99 6.38 7.26
C LYS A 216 -22.84 7.09 7.94
N GLU A 217 -21.66 7.07 7.34
CA GLU A 217 -20.43 7.55 7.98
C GLU A 217 -19.45 8.11 6.97
N ILE A 218 -18.79 9.20 7.36
CA ILE A 218 -17.58 9.71 6.72
C ILE A 218 -16.50 9.88 7.80
N LEU A 219 -15.38 9.19 7.67
CA LEU A 219 -14.19 9.40 8.49
C LEU A 219 -13.03 9.87 7.61
N ILE A 220 -12.52 11.07 7.84
CA ILE A 220 -11.39 11.63 7.08
C ILE A 220 -10.21 11.82 8.02
N SER A 221 -9.03 11.35 7.62
CA SER A 221 -7.76 11.74 8.23
C SER A 221 -6.98 12.63 7.27
N SER A 222 -6.74 13.87 7.71
CA SER A 222 -6.03 14.89 6.95
C SER A 222 -5.09 15.66 7.89
N PRO A 223 -3.82 15.22 8.02
CA PRO A 223 -2.85 15.83 8.93
C PRO A 223 -2.51 17.28 8.58
N SER A 224 -2.72 17.71 7.33
CA SER A 224 -2.50 19.10 6.93
C SER A 224 -3.77 19.69 6.35
N LEU A 225 -4.12 20.89 6.78
CA LEU A 225 -5.29 21.62 6.32
C LEU A 225 -4.90 22.86 5.53
N GLN A 226 -5.66 23.14 4.47
CA GLN A 226 -5.67 24.39 3.72
C GLN A 226 -7.07 24.99 3.77
N LEU A 227 -7.17 26.30 4.07
CA LEU A 227 -8.45 27.01 4.13
C LEU A 227 -9.30 26.85 2.87
N LYS A 228 -8.67 26.86 1.69
CA LYS A 228 -9.37 26.61 0.41
C LYS A 228 -10.05 25.24 0.39
N MET A 229 -9.36 24.20 0.84
CA MET A 229 -9.89 22.83 0.84
C MET A 229 -10.92 22.65 1.95
N LEU A 230 -10.71 23.28 3.11
CA LEU A 230 -11.70 23.35 4.19
C LEU A 230 -13.01 23.93 3.69
N ASN A 231 -12.97 25.09 3.03
CA ASN A 231 -14.16 25.72 2.45
C ASN A 231 -14.86 24.83 1.40
N LEU A 232 -14.09 24.11 0.59
CA LEU A 232 -14.63 23.29 -0.50
C LEU A 232 -15.29 22.00 0.01
N ILE A 233 -14.57 21.23 0.82
CA ILE A 233 -15.01 19.91 1.30
C ILE A 233 -15.91 20.07 2.54
N GLY A 234 -15.60 21.02 3.43
CA GLY A 234 -16.31 21.24 4.69
C GLY A 234 -17.80 21.51 4.51
N LYS A 235 -18.20 22.26 3.48
CA LYS A 235 -19.62 22.45 3.15
C LYS A 235 -20.34 21.12 2.88
N GLN A 236 -19.72 20.23 2.09
CA GLN A 236 -20.32 18.92 1.79
C GLN A 236 -20.40 18.02 3.03
N LEU A 237 -19.42 18.12 3.93
CA LEU A 237 -19.45 17.40 5.20
C LEU A 237 -20.62 17.85 6.08
N ILE A 238 -20.87 19.15 6.18
CA ILE A 238 -22.02 19.71 6.92
C ILE A 238 -23.34 19.22 6.29
N ASP A 239 -23.46 19.31 4.96
CA ASP A 239 -24.66 18.86 4.24
C ASP A 239 -24.92 17.35 4.48
N LYS A 240 -23.85 16.55 4.52
CA LYS A 240 -23.92 15.11 4.80
C LYS A 240 -24.30 14.80 6.23
N TYR A 241 -23.74 15.53 7.19
CA TYR A 241 -24.12 15.41 8.59
C TYR A 241 -25.60 15.74 8.80
N ARG A 242 -26.08 16.85 8.24
CA ARG A 242 -27.51 17.25 8.29
C ARG A 242 -28.44 16.26 7.61
N SER A 243 -27.92 15.46 6.67
CA SER A 243 -28.65 14.37 6.02
C SER A 243 -28.64 13.05 6.81
N GLY A 244 -28.02 13.03 8.00
CA GLY A 244 -28.03 11.90 8.94
C GLY A 244 -26.77 11.05 8.99
N ALA A 245 -25.71 11.39 8.25
CA ALA A 245 -24.44 10.67 8.34
C ALA A 245 -23.61 11.15 9.54
N SER A 246 -22.90 10.25 10.22
CA SER A 246 -21.87 10.68 11.18
C SER A 246 -20.61 11.14 10.43
N VAL A 247 -20.03 12.27 10.82
CA VAL A 247 -18.82 12.80 10.18
C VAL A 247 -17.73 13.03 11.22
N THR A 248 -16.56 12.46 10.97
CA THR A 248 -15.36 12.63 11.80
C THR A 248 -14.18 13.12 10.95
N LEU A 249 -13.48 14.15 11.43
CA LEU A 249 -12.25 14.66 10.83
C LEU A 249 -11.09 14.55 11.83
N VAL A 250 -10.12 13.71 11.51
CA VAL A 250 -8.83 13.60 12.20
C VAL A 250 -7.85 14.56 11.54
N THR A 251 -7.22 15.42 12.33
CA THR A 251 -6.22 16.37 11.86
C THR A 251 -5.15 16.63 12.93
N LYS A 252 -4.14 17.44 12.62
CA LYS A 252 -3.12 17.85 13.61
C LYS A 252 -3.71 18.81 14.63
N ASP A 253 -3.05 18.90 15.78
CA ASP A 253 -3.35 19.98 16.72
C ASP A 253 -2.85 21.31 16.14
N TYR A 254 -3.80 22.18 15.80
CA TYR A 254 -3.54 23.51 15.28
C TYR A 254 -3.51 24.59 16.36
N GLU A 255 -3.97 24.32 17.59
CA GLU A 255 -3.92 25.28 18.71
C GLU A 255 -2.48 25.62 19.08
N ASN A 256 -1.60 24.61 19.09
CA ASN A 256 -0.19 24.75 19.42
C ASN A 256 0.73 24.75 18.18
N SER A 257 0.19 24.99 16.99
CA SER A 257 0.97 24.89 15.75
C SER A 257 1.67 26.20 15.36
N ASN A 258 2.87 26.08 14.79
CA ASN A 258 3.60 27.19 14.16
C ASN A 258 3.06 27.57 12.77
N ASN A 259 1.85 27.15 12.41
CA ASN A 259 1.27 27.46 11.11
C ASN A 259 0.79 28.92 11.09
N LYS A 260 1.15 29.68 10.04
CA LYS A 260 0.74 31.08 9.88
C LYS A 260 -0.79 31.27 9.86
N PHE A 261 -1.54 30.25 9.44
CA PHE A 261 -3.00 30.27 9.36
C PHE A 261 -3.67 29.47 10.49
N SER A 262 -2.95 29.20 11.60
CA SER A 262 -3.48 28.39 12.70
C SER A 262 -4.76 28.97 13.30
N VAL A 263 -4.83 30.30 13.44
CA VAL A 263 -6.01 31.00 13.98
C VAL A 263 -7.24 30.79 13.10
N GLU A 264 -7.10 31.01 11.79
CA GLU A 264 -8.21 30.85 10.83
C GLU A 264 -8.62 29.38 10.70
N ILE A 265 -7.66 28.46 10.70
CA ILE A 265 -7.93 27.02 10.66
C ILE A 265 -8.69 26.60 11.92
N ASN A 266 -8.24 27.00 13.11
CA ASN A 266 -8.93 26.68 14.38
C ASN A 266 -10.33 27.28 14.43
N SER A 267 -10.50 28.51 13.96
CA SER A 267 -11.84 29.12 13.86
C SER A 267 -12.75 28.33 12.94
N TYR A 268 -12.24 27.82 11.82
CA TYR A 268 -13.01 27.00 10.89
C TYR A 268 -13.37 25.64 11.52
N LEU A 269 -12.41 24.98 12.18
CA LEU A 269 -12.63 23.70 12.85
C LEU A 269 -13.71 23.81 13.94
N LYS A 270 -13.66 24.87 14.76
CA LYS A 270 -14.72 25.15 15.76
C LYS A 270 -16.09 25.31 15.12
N GLY A 271 -16.18 26.00 13.98
CA GLY A 271 -17.43 26.11 13.23
C GLY A 271 -17.94 24.76 12.71
N LEU A 272 -17.04 23.85 12.30
CA LEU A 272 -17.43 22.47 11.94
C LEU A 272 -17.94 21.69 13.15
N GLU A 273 -17.32 21.85 14.33
CA GLU A 273 -17.78 21.23 15.58
C GLU A 273 -19.16 21.73 16.00
N GLU A 274 -19.41 23.03 15.90
CA GLU A 274 -20.72 23.64 16.18
C GLU A 274 -21.83 23.11 15.25
N GLU A 275 -21.47 22.76 14.00
CA GLU A 275 -22.37 22.11 13.04
C GLU A 275 -22.54 20.60 13.27
N GLY A 276 -21.82 20.02 14.24
CA GLY A 276 -21.95 18.62 14.67
C GLY A 276 -20.91 17.65 14.08
N ILE A 277 -19.89 18.16 13.37
CA ILE A 277 -18.79 17.33 12.88
C ILE A 277 -17.82 17.04 14.02
N TYR A 278 -17.48 15.78 14.25
CA TYR A 278 -16.55 15.40 15.30
C TYR A 278 -15.10 15.63 14.86
N ILE A 279 -14.36 16.48 15.58
CA ILE A 279 -12.95 16.77 15.28
C ILE A 279 -12.04 16.01 16.25
N ILE A 280 -11.03 15.35 15.71
CA ILE A 280 -9.96 14.70 16.47
C ILE A 280 -8.65 15.40 16.13
N ALA A 281 -8.14 16.20 17.07
CA ALA A 281 -6.85 16.88 16.94
C ALA A 281 -5.74 16.03 17.55
N SER A 282 -4.77 15.60 16.73
CA SER A 282 -3.61 14.84 17.21
C SER A 282 -2.40 14.95 16.29
N ASN A 283 -1.23 15.21 16.89
CA ASN A 283 0.05 15.24 16.20
C ASN A 283 0.63 13.84 15.91
N ASP A 284 0.01 12.78 16.45
CA ASP A 284 0.41 11.39 16.24
C ASP A 284 -0.16 10.78 14.95
N SER A 285 -1.08 11.47 14.26
CA SER A 285 -1.66 11.03 13.00
C SER A 285 -0.80 11.45 11.80
N PHE A 286 -0.34 10.47 11.02
CA PHE A 286 0.39 10.70 9.77
C PHE A 286 -0.31 10.12 8.53
N LEU A 287 -1.24 9.19 8.72
CA LEU A 287 -1.98 8.54 7.63
C LEU A 287 -2.99 9.51 7.02
N LYS A 288 -3.11 9.47 5.70
CA LYS A 288 -4.06 10.27 4.93
C LYS A 288 -5.07 9.35 4.28
N PHE A 289 -6.33 9.50 4.66
CA PHE A 289 -7.38 8.64 4.15
C PHE A 289 -8.77 9.26 4.27
N THR A 290 -9.73 8.66 3.58
CA THR A 290 -11.15 8.89 3.75
C THR A 290 -11.87 7.56 3.68
N ILE A 291 -12.62 7.21 4.73
CA ILE A 291 -13.52 6.05 4.78
C ILE A 291 -14.94 6.56 4.63
N ILE A 292 -15.72 5.91 3.77
CA ILE A 292 -17.13 6.20 3.53
C ILE A 292 -17.92 4.92 3.75
N ASP A 293 -18.93 5.00 4.62
CA ASP A 293 -19.89 3.95 4.92
C ASP A 293 -19.24 2.58 5.24
N ASN A 294 -18.11 2.58 5.97
CA ASN A 294 -17.35 1.36 6.33
C ASN A 294 -17.02 0.45 5.13
N SER A 295 -16.93 1.02 3.93
CA SER A 295 -16.77 0.23 2.70
C SER A 295 -15.82 0.86 1.70
N ILE A 296 -15.99 2.13 1.34
CA ILE A 296 -15.08 2.79 0.39
C ILE A 296 -13.96 3.45 1.15
N VAL A 297 -12.72 3.17 0.77
CA VAL A 297 -11.50 3.76 1.31
C VAL A 297 -10.73 4.46 0.21
N TRP A 298 -10.49 5.74 0.43
CA TRP A 298 -9.47 6.51 -0.27
C TRP A 298 -8.22 6.54 0.58
N TYR A 299 -7.09 6.05 0.05
CA TYR A 299 -5.85 5.96 0.82
C TYR A 299 -4.62 6.30 -0.03
N GLY A 300 -3.69 7.09 0.51
CA GLY A 300 -2.40 7.33 -0.15
C GLY A 300 -1.71 8.61 0.31
N SER A 301 -0.90 9.17 -0.59
CA SER A 301 -0.02 10.30 -0.29
C SER A 301 -0.67 11.68 -0.39
N ILE A 302 -1.78 11.78 -1.12
CA ILE A 302 -2.56 13.02 -1.21
C ILE A 302 -3.30 13.21 0.12
N ASP A 303 -3.24 14.43 0.61
CA ASP A 303 -3.83 14.84 1.87
C ASP A 303 -5.19 15.47 1.56
N PRO A 304 -6.35 14.92 1.99
CA PRO A 304 -7.67 15.33 1.51
C PRO A 304 -7.94 16.84 1.61
N PHE A 305 -7.55 17.45 2.72
CA PHE A 305 -7.64 18.90 2.95
C PHE A 305 -6.30 19.63 2.79
N GLY A 306 -5.22 18.90 2.51
CA GLY A 306 -3.88 19.46 2.48
C GLY A 306 -3.48 20.03 1.13
N ARG A 307 -2.18 20.38 1.03
CA ARG A 307 -1.62 20.82 -0.24
C ARG A 307 -1.49 19.64 -1.19
N ASN A 308 -2.07 19.79 -2.38
CA ASN A 308 -1.86 18.84 -3.47
C ASN A 308 -0.47 19.04 -4.10
N TYR A 309 0.41 18.08 -3.85
CA TYR A 309 1.67 17.96 -4.57
C TYR A 309 1.41 17.29 -5.91
N LYS A 310 1.97 17.83 -7.00
CA LYS A 310 1.78 17.33 -8.38
C LYS A 310 1.99 15.82 -8.54
N GLU A 311 2.85 15.25 -7.72
CA GLU A 311 3.18 13.83 -7.80
C GLU A 311 2.26 12.92 -6.98
N GLY A 312 1.41 13.47 -6.11
CA GLY A 312 0.58 12.71 -5.18
C GLY A 312 -0.27 11.64 -5.85
N SER A 313 -0.45 10.52 -5.15
CA SER A 313 -1.30 9.39 -5.55
C SER A 313 -2.19 8.94 -4.40
N MET A 314 -3.41 8.49 -4.72
CA MET A 314 -4.29 7.73 -3.83
C MET A 314 -4.87 6.54 -4.58
N ILE A 315 -5.25 5.50 -3.85
CA ILE A 315 -6.10 4.43 -4.34
C ILE A 315 -7.53 4.66 -3.83
N LYS A 316 -8.52 4.21 -4.60
CA LYS A 316 -9.90 3.99 -4.15
C LYS A 316 -10.14 2.49 -4.10
N THR A 317 -10.48 1.97 -2.91
CA THR A 317 -10.67 0.53 -2.70
C THR A 317 -11.76 0.23 -1.67
N SER A 318 -12.15 -1.03 -1.54
CA SER A 318 -13.09 -1.58 -0.57
C SER A 318 -12.51 -2.73 0.25
N ASP A 319 -11.19 -2.68 0.45
CA ASP A 319 -10.42 -3.60 1.28
C ASP A 319 -10.82 -3.47 2.76
N GLU A 320 -11.50 -4.50 3.27
CA GLU A 320 -12.01 -4.57 4.64
C GLU A 320 -10.88 -4.63 5.69
N ILE A 321 -9.72 -5.18 5.33
CA ILE A 321 -8.54 -5.21 6.21
C ILE A 321 -8.03 -3.78 6.37
N LEU A 322 -7.88 -3.03 5.28
CA LEU A 322 -7.47 -1.63 5.34
C LEU A 322 -8.43 -0.78 6.17
N VAL A 323 -9.75 -0.92 5.95
CA VAL A 323 -10.78 -0.25 6.76
C VAL A 323 -10.56 -0.51 8.26
N SER A 324 -10.42 -1.79 8.64
CA SER A 324 -10.21 -2.21 10.02
C SER A 324 -8.94 -1.61 10.63
N GLU A 325 -7.82 -1.66 9.90
CA GLU A 325 -6.54 -1.11 10.35
C GLU A 325 -6.59 0.41 10.53
N LEU A 326 -7.27 1.14 9.65
CA LEU A 326 -7.43 2.60 9.73
C LEU A 326 -8.35 3.03 10.89
N TYR A 327 -9.43 2.29 11.18
CA TYR A 327 -10.21 2.52 12.39
C TYR A 327 -9.40 2.22 13.65
N GLY A 328 -8.62 1.13 13.64
CA GLY A 328 -7.74 0.77 14.75
C GLY A 328 -6.74 1.89 15.05
N GLU A 329 -6.15 2.47 14.01
CA GLU A 329 -5.23 3.60 14.14
C GLU A 329 -5.93 4.87 14.65
N THR A 330 -7.14 5.17 14.16
CA THR A 330 -7.95 6.30 14.65
C THR A 330 -8.29 6.14 16.14
N LYS A 331 -8.67 4.93 16.57
CA LYS A 331 -8.93 4.62 17.99
C LYS A 331 -7.66 4.70 18.85
N ARG A 332 -6.49 4.35 18.30
CA ARG A 332 -5.20 4.49 18.99
C ARG A 332 -4.90 5.95 19.30
N ILE A 333 -5.19 6.83 18.34
CA ILE A 333 -4.98 8.28 18.45
C ILE A 333 -5.93 8.89 19.52
N LEU A 334 -7.19 8.46 19.53
CA LEU A 334 -8.19 8.92 20.52
C LEU A 334 -7.85 8.63 21.99
N LYS A 335 -7.03 7.61 22.26
CA LYS A 335 -6.71 7.17 23.63
C LYS A 335 -5.52 7.91 24.26
N LYS A 336 -4.88 8.83 23.54
CA LYS A 336 -3.72 9.59 24.00
C LYS A 336 -4.10 11.03 24.29
#